data_AF-A0A498LDK2-F1
#
_entry.id   AF-A0A498LDK2-F1
#
_cell.length_a   1.000
_cell.length_b   1.000
_cell.length_c   1.000
_cell.angle_alpha   90.00
_cell.angle_beta   90.00
_cell.angle_gamma   90.00
#
_symmetry.space_group_name_H-M   'P 1'
#
loop_
_entity.id
_entity.type
_entity.pdbx_description
1 polymer ?
#
loop_
_entity_poly.entity_id
_entity_poly.type
_entity_poly.pdbx_seq_one_letter_code
_entity_poly.pdbx_strand_id
1 'polypeptide(L)'
;MNPSWVATRIRAALDIVPVAQSCQSSVSCNVVLTDSQGSFTSPCYPNDYPPSQACKWTIQAPTGFIVQITFLDFELEEAHGCIYDRIVISTGTSEAKFCGLTPNGLTLNSSGNVMEVSFNSDFSIQKKGFHISYQQVAVVLRNQKVTMPKSSKNVVRVANSVSIPVLTAFTVCFEIARTAQKSTETIFTLSDASGTSILALEKTSRGMELFIDSSYCSVNDLFTSSDITSDMTPICLTWTKSSGLVAVYFGGHYRAKTCAASQVYTLPSGGILQLAGKGSSSVSVDDQNLDGFMYNFRLWDYAMPYSELSALTCDAVGNIVDWDHRFWTIPGSYTQTDSTLSCSTAVATFSPGTTDCTSPGLGCPGNVTAKLSFIWAEWELLAFLNGNRIKMIGLLL
;
A
#
# COMPACT_ATOMS: atom_id res chain seq x y z
N MET A 1 -23.02 -93.60 15.89
CA MET A 1 -22.70 -92.66 14.78
C MET A 1 -23.92 -91.79 14.53
N ASN A 2 -23.68 -90.52 14.25
CA ASN A 2 -24.55 -89.33 14.43
C ASN A 2 -25.98 -89.34 13.85
N PRO A 3 -26.91 -88.55 14.44
CA PRO A 3 -28.23 -88.25 13.90
C PRO A 3 -28.19 -87.02 12.97
N SER A 4 -28.98 -87.03 11.89
CA SER A 4 -29.14 -85.89 10.98
C SER A 4 -30.46 -85.15 11.26
N TRP A 5 -30.37 -83.91 11.72
CA TRP A 5 -31.49 -82.99 11.90
C TRP A 5 -31.70 -82.13 10.64
N VAL A 6 -32.94 -81.99 10.21
CA VAL A 6 -33.36 -81.08 9.13
C VAL A 6 -33.58 -79.69 9.71
N ALA A 7 -32.91 -78.67 9.17
CA ALA A 7 -33.12 -77.27 9.54
C ALA A 7 -33.70 -76.48 8.36
N THR A 8 -34.94 -76.02 8.52
CA THR A 8 -35.67 -75.12 7.62
C THR A 8 -35.09 -73.70 7.71
N ARG A 9 -34.70 -73.11 6.58
CA ARG A 9 -34.21 -71.73 6.51
C ARG A 9 -35.39 -70.74 6.46
N ILE A 10 -35.51 -69.89 7.48
CA ILE A 10 -36.29 -68.65 7.43
C ILE A 10 -35.35 -67.55 6.92
N ARG A 11 -35.68 -66.89 5.81
CA ARG A 11 -34.99 -65.66 5.37
C ARG A 11 -35.64 -64.47 6.07
N ALA A 12 -34.89 -63.78 6.94
CA ALA A 12 -35.21 -62.43 7.33
C ALA A 12 -34.64 -61.47 6.27
N ALA A 13 -35.48 -60.61 5.71
CA ALA A 13 -35.05 -59.48 4.90
C ALA A 13 -34.40 -58.44 5.82
N LEU A 14 -33.14 -58.08 5.54
CA LEU A 14 -32.51 -56.89 6.11
C LEU A 14 -32.85 -55.72 5.20
N ASP A 15 -33.72 -54.82 5.68
CA ASP A 15 -33.88 -53.50 5.09
C ASP A 15 -32.63 -52.67 5.41
N ILE A 16 -31.78 -52.48 4.41
CA ILE A 16 -30.65 -51.56 4.48
C ILE A 16 -31.22 -50.16 4.24
N VAL A 17 -31.50 -49.42 5.32
CA VAL A 17 -31.68 -47.97 5.24
C VAL A 17 -30.33 -47.36 4.87
N PRO A 18 -30.20 -46.57 3.78
CA PRO A 18 -28.96 -45.90 3.48
C PRO A 18 -28.75 -44.80 4.53
N VAL A 19 -27.76 -44.99 5.41
CA VAL A 19 -27.27 -43.94 6.29
C VAL A 19 -26.71 -42.85 5.39
N ALA A 20 -27.34 -41.66 5.38
CA ALA A 20 -26.75 -40.46 4.79
C ALA A 20 -25.36 -40.29 5.41
N GLN A 21 -24.33 -40.41 4.57
CA GLN A 21 -22.94 -40.36 5.00
C GLN A 21 -22.71 -38.97 5.60
N SER A 22 -22.59 -38.92 6.94
CA SER A 22 -22.39 -37.68 7.66
C SER A 22 -21.11 -37.03 7.14
N CYS A 23 -21.22 -35.79 6.69
CA CYS A 23 -20.07 -34.98 6.37
C CYS A 23 -19.23 -34.85 7.65
N GLN A 24 -18.12 -35.57 7.73
CA GLN A 24 -17.19 -35.42 8.83
C GLN A 24 -16.56 -34.04 8.68
N SER A 25 -16.60 -33.25 9.76
CA SER A 25 -16.02 -31.90 9.87
C SER A 25 -14.48 -31.90 9.83
N SER A 26 -13.87 -32.80 9.07
CA SER A 26 -12.41 -32.98 8.97
C SER A 26 -11.74 -31.90 8.13
N VAL A 27 -12.52 -30.99 7.53
CA VAL A 27 -11.99 -29.80 6.84
C VAL A 27 -11.68 -28.74 7.88
N SER A 28 -10.39 -28.46 8.09
CA SER A 28 -9.98 -27.27 8.84
C SER A 28 -10.50 -26.03 8.13
N CYS A 29 -11.46 -25.33 8.74
CA CYS A 29 -11.98 -24.05 8.26
C CYS A 29 -11.34 -22.84 8.95
N ASN A 30 -10.22 -23.07 9.65
CA ASN A 30 -9.36 -22.05 10.23
C ASN A 30 -8.03 -22.06 9.49
N VAL A 31 -7.91 -21.26 8.43
CA VAL A 31 -6.80 -21.32 7.47
C VAL A 31 -6.33 -19.94 7.03
N VAL A 32 -5.05 -19.86 6.68
CA VAL A 32 -4.46 -18.70 6.01
C VAL A 32 -4.29 -19.03 4.54
N LEU A 33 -4.88 -18.20 3.67
CA LEU A 33 -4.88 -18.36 2.23
C LEU A 33 -3.95 -17.32 1.61
N THR A 34 -2.87 -17.77 0.97
CA THR A 34 -1.81 -16.89 0.42
C THR A 34 -1.68 -16.97 -1.10
N ASP A 35 -2.44 -17.85 -1.75
CA ASP A 35 -2.38 -18.02 -3.21
C ASP A 35 -2.93 -16.77 -3.92
N SER A 36 -2.46 -16.55 -5.16
CA SER A 36 -2.85 -15.38 -5.97
C SER A 36 -4.36 -15.32 -6.26
N GLN A 37 -5.00 -16.48 -6.31
CA GLN A 37 -6.44 -16.64 -6.45
C GLN A 37 -6.84 -18.02 -5.94
N GLY A 38 -8.11 -18.17 -5.56
CA GLY A 38 -8.66 -19.45 -5.16
C GLY A 38 -10.12 -19.35 -4.77
N SER A 39 -10.62 -20.40 -4.13
CA SER A 39 -11.96 -20.38 -3.52
C SER A 39 -12.01 -21.24 -2.29
N PHE A 40 -12.93 -20.93 -1.39
CA PHE A 40 -13.25 -21.74 -0.22
C PHE A 40 -14.76 -21.79 -0.04
N THR A 41 -15.21 -22.80 0.69
CA THR A 41 -16.63 -23.04 0.94
C THR A 41 -16.89 -23.17 2.43
N SER A 42 -18.15 -23.03 2.83
CA SER A 42 -18.59 -23.52 4.13
C SER A 42 -18.30 -25.02 4.26
N PRO A 43 -18.12 -25.54 5.49
CA PRO A 43 -18.01 -26.99 5.70
C PRO A 43 -19.21 -27.70 5.07
N CYS A 44 -18.97 -28.84 4.42
CA CYS A 44 -19.98 -29.71 3.81
C CYS A 44 -20.70 -29.20 2.55
N TYR A 45 -20.41 -27.99 2.10
CA TYR A 45 -20.94 -27.44 0.85
C TYR A 45 -20.73 -28.43 -0.33
N PRO A 46 -21.75 -28.67 -1.18
CA PRO A 46 -23.03 -27.96 -1.28
C PRO A 46 -24.15 -28.52 -0.39
N ASN A 47 -23.86 -29.44 0.53
CA ASN A 47 -24.83 -29.84 1.56
C ASN A 47 -24.85 -28.81 2.69
N ASP A 48 -25.84 -28.93 3.57
CA ASP A 48 -25.98 -28.02 4.70
C ASP A 48 -24.73 -28.03 5.60
N TYR A 49 -24.30 -26.83 6.05
CA TYR A 49 -23.21 -26.73 7.02
C TYR A 49 -23.59 -27.40 8.34
N PRO A 50 -22.64 -27.86 9.18
CA PRO A 50 -22.98 -28.38 10.50
C PRO A 50 -23.40 -27.28 11.49
N PRO A 51 -24.08 -27.59 12.59
CA PRO A 51 -24.30 -26.65 13.69
C PRO A 51 -22.99 -26.29 14.40
N SER A 52 -23.02 -25.20 15.18
CA SER A 52 -21.97 -24.80 16.13
C SER A 52 -20.59 -24.62 15.50
N GLN A 53 -20.54 -24.08 14.28
CA GLN A 53 -19.28 -23.81 13.59
C GLN A 53 -18.64 -22.51 14.06
N ALA A 54 -17.31 -22.50 14.05
CA ALA A 54 -16.48 -21.32 14.25
C ALA A 54 -15.31 -21.40 13.27
N CYS A 55 -15.49 -20.78 12.11
CA CYS A 55 -14.55 -20.82 11.01
C CYS A 55 -13.94 -19.44 10.76
N LYS A 56 -12.68 -19.43 10.32
CA LYS A 56 -11.93 -18.22 9.98
C LYS A 56 -11.01 -18.47 8.78
N TRP A 57 -11.24 -17.74 7.70
CA TRP A 57 -10.33 -17.67 6.57
C TRP A 57 -9.64 -16.31 6.58
N THR A 58 -8.32 -16.32 6.77
CA THR A 58 -7.48 -15.12 6.63
C THR A 58 -6.84 -15.15 5.25
N ILE A 59 -7.28 -14.27 4.36
CA ILE A 59 -6.73 -14.16 3.01
C ILE A 59 -5.65 -13.09 3.05
N GLN A 60 -4.41 -13.46 2.73
CA GLN A 60 -3.23 -12.61 2.82
C GLN A 60 -2.57 -12.46 1.46
N ALA A 61 -2.62 -11.24 0.91
CA ALA A 61 -1.93 -10.84 -0.30
C ALA A 61 -0.54 -10.23 0.01
N PRO A 62 0.40 -10.25 -0.96
CA PRO A 62 1.62 -9.48 -0.88
C PRO A 62 1.35 -7.97 -0.75
N THR A 63 2.30 -7.23 -0.18
CA THR A 63 2.20 -5.77 -0.16
C THR A 63 2.14 -5.20 -1.58
N GLY A 64 1.29 -4.21 -1.81
CA GLY A 64 0.99 -3.69 -3.15
C GLY A 64 -0.27 -4.29 -3.77
N PHE A 65 -0.86 -5.31 -3.14
CA PHE A 65 -2.12 -5.91 -3.55
C PHE A 65 -3.19 -5.71 -2.46
N ILE A 66 -4.44 -5.61 -2.89
CA ILE A 66 -5.61 -5.81 -2.05
C ILE A 66 -6.20 -7.20 -2.33
N VAL A 67 -7.06 -7.67 -1.43
CA VAL A 67 -7.86 -8.88 -1.61
C VAL A 67 -9.23 -8.46 -2.13
N GLN A 68 -9.68 -9.12 -3.18
CA GLN A 68 -11.06 -9.07 -3.64
C GLN A 68 -11.71 -10.43 -3.41
N ILE A 69 -12.91 -10.45 -2.84
CA ILE A 69 -13.74 -11.65 -2.74
C ILE A 69 -15.02 -11.48 -3.54
N THR A 70 -15.57 -12.60 -4.03
CA THR A 70 -16.90 -12.65 -4.65
C THR A 70 -17.67 -13.85 -4.11
N PHE A 71 -18.90 -13.62 -3.67
CA PHE A 71 -19.83 -14.67 -3.28
C PHE A 71 -20.43 -15.31 -4.53
N LEU A 72 -20.01 -16.54 -4.83
CA LEU A 72 -20.49 -17.31 -5.97
C LEU A 72 -21.83 -18.00 -5.67
N ASP A 73 -22.03 -18.39 -4.41
CA ASP A 73 -23.28 -18.90 -3.87
C ASP A 73 -23.35 -18.57 -2.37
N PHE A 74 -24.54 -18.29 -1.85
CA PHE A 74 -24.75 -17.97 -0.44
C PHE A 74 -26.19 -18.22 0.02
N GLU A 75 -26.32 -18.98 1.10
CA GLU A 75 -27.57 -19.18 1.84
C GLU A 75 -27.24 -19.57 3.30
N LEU A 76 -27.54 -18.67 4.24
CA LEU A 76 -27.51 -18.92 5.69
C LEU A 76 -28.91 -18.77 6.30
N GLU A 77 -29.10 -19.25 7.52
CA GLU A 77 -30.32 -18.95 8.28
C GLU A 77 -30.51 -17.43 8.40
N GLU A 78 -31.72 -16.96 8.09
CA GLU A 78 -32.06 -15.55 8.15
C GLU A 78 -32.59 -15.17 9.54
N ALA A 79 -32.04 -14.10 10.09
CA ALA A 79 -32.49 -13.54 11.35
C ALA A 79 -32.32 -12.02 11.34
N HIS A 80 -33.18 -11.29 12.05
CA HIS A 80 -33.00 -9.85 12.22
C HIS A 80 -31.65 -9.57 12.87
N GLY A 81 -30.84 -8.70 12.25
CA GLY A 81 -29.47 -8.44 12.67
C GLY A 81 -28.52 -9.63 12.56
N CYS A 82 -28.87 -10.70 11.83
CA CYS A 82 -28.07 -11.91 11.64
C CYS A 82 -27.58 -12.53 12.97
N ILE A 83 -28.48 -12.62 13.95
CA ILE A 83 -28.15 -13.04 15.32
C ILE A 83 -27.90 -14.54 15.48
N TYR A 84 -28.52 -15.39 14.64
CA TYR A 84 -28.29 -16.84 14.60
C TYR A 84 -27.01 -17.13 13.80
N ASP A 85 -27.15 -17.49 12.53
CA ASP A 85 -26.03 -17.74 11.63
C ASP A 85 -25.55 -16.45 10.94
N ARG A 86 -24.23 -16.33 10.78
CA ARG A 86 -23.63 -15.14 10.18
C ARG A 86 -22.29 -15.41 9.55
N ILE A 87 -22.02 -14.68 8.47
CA ILE A 87 -20.67 -14.42 7.97
C ILE A 87 -20.29 -12.97 8.27
N VAL A 88 -19.06 -12.75 8.71
CA VAL A 88 -18.48 -11.42 8.95
C VAL A 88 -17.26 -11.27 8.05
N ILE A 89 -17.24 -10.19 7.28
CA ILE A 89 -16.13 -9.82 6.39
C ILE A 89 -15.45 -8.60 6.98
N SER A 90 -14.19 -8.76 7.41
CA SER A 90 -13.34 -7.66 7.87
C SER A 90 -12.40 -7.25 6.73
N THR A 91 -12.61 -6.05 6.21
CA THR A 91 -11.82 -5.50 5.08
C THR A 91 -10.55 -4.79 5.53
N GLY A 92 -10.37 -4.62 6.86
CA GLY A 92 -9.26 -3.90 7.48
C GLY A 92 -9.68 -2.57 8.11
N THR A 93 -10.55 -1.79 7.43
CA THR A 93 -11.12 -0.53 7.97
C THR A 93 -12.60 -0.62 8.30
N SER A 94 -13.28 -1.65 7.82
CA SER A 94 -14.72 -1.86 8.06
C SER A 94 -15.01 -3.35 8.23
N GLU A 95 -16.10 -3.63 8.92
CA GLU A 95 -16.65 -4.98 9.04
C GLU A 95 -18.10 -4.99 8.55
N ALA A 96 -18.45 -6.00 7.77
CA ALA A 96 -19.80 -6.19 7.26
C ALA A 96 -20.31 -7.59 7.62
N LYS A 97 -21.58 -7.69 7.99
CA LYS A 97 -22.22 -8.92 8.46
C LYS A 97 -23.35 -9.32 7.51
N PHE A 98 -23.42 -10.60 7.14
CA PHE A 98 -24.43 -11.11 6.22
C PHE A 98 -25.03 -12.43 6.70
N CYS A 99 -26.30 -12.65 6.34
CA CYS A 99 -27.08 -13.88 6.53
C CYS A 99 -28.23 -13.93 5.49
N GLY A 100 -29.07 -14.97 5.52
CA GLY A 100 -30.11 -15.17 4.51
C GLY A 100 -29.51 -15.38 3.12
N LEU A 101 -30.02 -14.65 2.12
CA LEU A 101 -29.53 -14.67 0.72
C LEU A 101 -28.79 -13.37 0.33
N THR A 102 -28.62 -12.46 1.27
CA THR A 102 -28.27 -11.05 1.01
C THR A 102 -26.95 -10.80 0.25
N PRO A 103 -25.85 -11.54 0.44
CA PRO A 103 -24.59 -11.27 -0.24
C PRO A 103 -24.41 -12.07 -1.54
N ASN A 104 -25.41 -12.81 -2.01
CA ASN A 104 -25.24 -13.64 -3.22
C ASN A 104 -24.91 -12.76 -4.44
N GLY A 105 -23.79 -13.05 -5.13
CA GLY A 105 -23.29 -12.24 -6.25
C GLY A 105 -22.58 -10.94 -5.85
N LEU A 106 -22.38 -10.67 -4.55
CA LEU A 106 -21.66 -9.49 -4.07
C LEU A 106 -20.15 -9.66 -4.22
N THR A 107 -19.47 -8.58 -4.61
CA THR A 107 -18.01 -8.47 -4.65
C THR A 107 -17.54 -7.42 -3.64
N LEU A 108 -16.55 -7.77 -2.83
CA LEU A 108 -15.99 -6.89 -1.79
C LEU A 108 -14.46 -6.79 -1.94
N ASN A 109 -13.93 -5.60 -1.68
CA ASN A 109 -12.50 -5.32 -1.69
C ASN A 109 -12.00 -5.02 -0.27
N SER A 110 -10.81 -5.48 0.07
CA SER A 110 -10.14 -5.06 1.30
C SER A 110 -9.53 -3.67 1.15
N SER A 111 -9.35 -2.97 2.28
CA SER A 111 -8.61 -1.70 2.33
C SER A 111 -7.10 -1.90 2.39
N GLY A 112 -6.64 -3.06 2.85
CA GLY A 112 -5.23 -3.46 2.91
C GLY A 112 -4.97 -4.77 2.18
N ASN A 113 -3.82 -5.39 2.45
CA ASN A 113 -3.43 -6.66 1.83
C ASN A 113 -3.95 -7.89 2.60
N VAL A 114 -4.79 -7.71 3.62
CA VAL A 114 -5.40 -8.80 4.39
C VAL A 114 -6.91 -8.60 4.43
N MET A 115 -7.65 -9.67 4.21
CA MET A 115 -9.10 -9.74 4.44
C MET A 115 -9.40 -10.95 5.33
N GLU A 116 -10.24 -10.76 6.34
CA GLU A 116 -10.68 -11.87 7.18
C GLU A 116 -12.16 -12.17 6.95
N VAL A 117 -12.46 -13.46 6.82
CA VAL A 117 -13.83 -13.97 6.67
C VAL A 117 -14.09 -14.91 7.83
N SER A 118 -15.08 -14.61 8.66
CA SER A 118 -15.47 -15.43 9.80
C SER A 118 -16.90 -15.92 9.65
N PHE A 119 -17.12 -17.21 9.89
CA PHE A 119 -18.44 -17.84 9.84
C PHE A 119 -18.76 -18.50 11.18
N ASN A 120 -19.95 -18.22 11.69
CA ASN A 120 -20.49 -18.81 12.90
C ASN A 120 -21.90 -19.34 12.63
N SER A 121 -22.17 -20.57 13.08
CA SER A 121 -23.51 -21.14 13.12
C SER A 121 -23.93 -21.49 14.54
N ASP A 122 -25.24 -21.43 14.82
CA ASP A 122 -25.80 -21.82 16.11
C ASP A 122 -26.13 -23.33 16.18
N PHE A 123 -26.94 -23.77 17.13
CA PHE A 123 -27.22 -25.20 17.35
C PHE A 123 -28.30 -25.78 16.41
N SER A 124 -29.02 -24.97 15.64
CA SER A 124 -30.18 -25.41 14.84
C SER A 124 -30.29 -24.70 13.49
N ILE A 125 -31.19 -25.20 12.62
CA ILE A 125 -31.52 -24.63 11.31
C ILE A 125 -30.30 -24.35 10.42
N GLN A 126 -29.73 -25.40 9.85
CA GLN A 126 -28.66 -25.26 8.87
C GLN A 126 -29.22 -25.04 7.46
N LYS A 127 -28.39 -24.44 6.61
CA LYS A 127 -28.66 -24.16 5.19
C LYS A 127 -27.45 -24.57 4.35
N LYS A 128 -27.57 -24.42 3.03
CA LYS A 128 -26.55 -24.77 2.04
C LYS A 128 -25.18 -24.15 2.31
N GLY A 129 -25.12 -22.96 2.91
CA GLY A 129 -23.86 -22.28 3.23
C GLY A 129 -23.37 -21.39 2.09
N PHE A 130 -22.07 -21.41 1.79
CA PHE A 130 -21.49 -20.47 0.83
C PHE A 130 -20.31 -21.03 0.04
N HIS A 131 -20.09 -20.43 -1.14
CA HIS A 131 -18.89 -20.60 -1.96
C HIS A 131 -18.35 -19.22 -2.32
N ILE A 132 -17.13 -18.93 -1.87
CA ILE A 132 -16.47 -17.64 -2.05
C ILE A 132 -15.20 -17.85 -2.88
N SER A 133 -15.06 -17.10 -3.97
CA SER A 133 -13.78 -16.95 -4.67
C SER A 133 -13.03 -15.72 -4.15
N TYR A 134 -11.71 -15.81 -4.09
CA TYR A 134 -10.84 -14.69 -3.76
C TYR A 134 -9.74 -14.53 -4.82
N GLN A 135 -9.28 -13.30 -5.00
CA GLN A 135 -8.14 -12.97 -5.84
C GLN A 135 -7.36 -11.78 -5.28
N GLN A 136 -6.05 -11.78 -5.52
CA GLN A 136 -5.16 -10.67 -5.23
C GLN A 136 -5.23 -9.67 -6.39
N VAL A 137 -5.59 -8.42 -6.11
CA VAL A 137 -5.70 -7.35 -7.10
C VAL A 137 -4.62 -6.32 -6.83
N ALA A 138 -3.74 -6.09 -7.81
CA ALA A 138 -2.71 -5.06 -7.70
C ALA A 138 -3.37 -3.69 -7.53
N VAL A 139 -2.95 -2.94 -6.50
CA VAL A 139 -3.36 -1.55 -6.35
C VAL A 139 -2.68 -0.74 -7.46
N VAL A 140 -3.39 0.20 -8.08
CA VAL A 140 -2.76 1.09 -9.07
C VAL A 140 -1.72 1.96 -8.37
N LEU A 141 -0.53 2.11 -8.94
CA LEU A 141 0.55 2.89 -8.31
C LEU A 141 0.15 4.36 -8.07
N ARG A 142 -0.79 4.89 -8.88
CA ARG A 142 -1.42 6.21 -8.70
C ARG A 142 -2.25 6.36 -7.42
N ASN A 143 -2.59 5.28 -6.74
CA ASN A 143 -3.22 5.33 -5.41
C ASN A 143 -2.21 5.16 -4.27
N GLN A 144 -0.91 5.11 -4.60
CA GLN A 144 0.15 4.79 -3.65
C GLN A 144 1.27 5.83 -3.67
N LYS A 145 1.67 6.26 -2.47
CA LYS A 145 2.94 6.97 -2.25
C LYS A 145 4.03 5.98 -1.90
N VAL A 146 5.27 6.36 -2.16
CA VAL A 146 6.45 5.54 -1.92
C VAL A 146 7.30 6.19 -0.84
N THR A 147 7.59 5.45 0.22
CA THR A 147 8.59 5.85 1.21
C THR A 147 9.97 5.90 0.55
N MET A 148 10.74 6.96 0.79
CA MET A 148 12.08 7.09 0.25
C MET A 148 13.04 6.07 0.89
N PRO A 149 13.86 5.33 0.10
CA PRO A 149 14.78 4.34 0.67
C PRO A 149 15.87 4.97 1.53
N LYS A 150 16.17 4.38 2.69
CA LYS A 150 17.28 4.83 3.56
C LYS A 150 18.59 4.09 3.36
N SER A 151 18.54 2.84 2.89
CA SER A 151 19.73 2.01 2.68
C SER A 151 19.97 1.76 1.20
N SER A 152 21.23 1.78 0.80
CA SER A 152 21.72 1.45 -0.54
C SER A 152 21.35 0.04 -1.01
N LYS A 153 21.02 -0.87 -0.09
CA LYS A 153 20.59 -2.25 -0.41
C LYS A 153 19.16 -2.32 -0.97
N ASN A 154 18.32 -1.34 -0.61
CA ASN A 154 16.92 -1.33 -1.00
C ASN A 154 16.71 -0.23 -2.03
N VAL A 155 16.65 -0.63 -3.30
CA VAL A 155 16.57 0.31 -4.42
C VAL A 155 15.16 0.37 -4.96
N VAL A 156 14.59 1.57 -5.01
CA VAL A 156 13.36 1.84 -5.77
C VAL A 156 13.75 2.48 -7.08
N ARG A 157 13.54 1.76 -8.19
CA ARG A 157 14.06 2.15 -9.50
C ARG A 157 13.08 1.90 -10.63
N VAL A 158 13.31 2.59 -11.73
CA VAL A 158 12.69 2.28 -13.01
C VAL A 158 13.06 0.84 -13.41
N ALA A 159 12.06 0.11 -13.91
CA ALA A 159 12.19 -1.28 -14.29
C ALA A 159 13.13 -1.44 -15.50
N ASN A 160 13.85 -2.56 -15.57
CA ASN A 160 14.78 -2.85 -16.67
C ASN A 160 14.08 -2.93 -18.05
N SER A 161 12.76 -3.11 -18.06
CA SER A 161 11.92 -3.11 -19.27
C SER A 161 11.75 -1.73 -19.90
N VAL A 162 12.04 -0.65 -19.16
CA VAL A 162 11.95 0.74 -19.63
C VAL A 162 13.34 1.19 -20.08
N SER A 163 13.45 1.60 -21.34
CA SER A 163 14.69 2.17 -21.87
C SER A 163 14.62 3.69 -21.82
N ILE A 164 15.47 4.30 -20.99
CA ILE A 164 15.64 5.76 -20.97
C ILE A 164 16.48 6.15 -22.20
N PRO A 165 15.96 7.00 -23.11
CA PRO A 165 16.67 7.38 -24.32
C PRO A 165 17.79 8.39 -24.02
N VAL A 166 18.53 8.79 -25.06
CA VAL A 166 19.45 9.91 -24.96
C VAL A 166 18.65 11.19 -24.69
N LEU A 167 19.00 11.96 -23.66
CA LEU A 167 18.30 13.21 -23.31
C LEU A 167 19.17 14.44 -23.57
N THR A 168 18.66 15.33 -24.41
CA THR A 168 19.13 16.71 -24.56
C THR A 168 18.15 17.72 -23.98
N ALA A 169 16.99 17.26 -23.52
CA ALA A 169 16.02 18.01 -22.75
C ALA A 169 15.20 17.02 -21.91
N PHE A 170 14.59 17.51 -20.84
CA PHE A 170 13.60 16.72 -20.11
C PHE A 170 12.65 17.60 -19.31
N THR A 171 11.53 16.98 -18.92
CA THR A 171 10.67 17.44 -17.83
C THR A 171 10.51 16.29 -16.86
N VAL A 172 10.77 16.54 -15.57
CA VAL A 172 10.52 15.59 -14.51
C VAL A 172 9.54 16.21 -13.54
N CYS A 173 8.43 15.53 -13.28
CA CYS A 173 7.41 15.98 -12.33
C CYS A 173 7.16 14.91 -11.29
N PHE A 174 6.98 15.31 -10.04
CA PHE A 174 6.62 14.43 -8.94
C PHE A 174 5.99 15.23 -7.82
N GLU A 175 5.43 14.54 -6.85
CA GLU A 175 5.02 15.13 -5.59
C GLU A 175 5.89 14.60 -4.46
N ILE A 176 6.26 15.49 -3.55
CA ILE A 176 7.20 15.18 -2.48
C ILE A 176 6.70 15.71 -1.14
N ALA A 177 6.93 14.92 -0.09
CA ALA A 177 6.71 15.29 1.30
C ALA A 177 7.88 14.79 2.14
N ARG A 178 8.25 15.52 3.20
CA ARG A 178 9.40 15.21 4.06
C ARG A 178 8.98 15.05 5.52
N THR A 179 9.59 14.08 6.18
CA THR A 179 9.37 13.79 7.61
C THR A 179 10.50 14.28 8.49
N ALA A 180 11.73 14.36 7.98
CA ALA A 180 12.90 14.87 8.70
C ALA A 180 13.86 15.57 7.73
N GLN A 181 14.54 16.61 8.21
CA GLN A 181 15.45 17.41 7.39
C GLN A 181 16.91 17.09 7.76
N LYS A 182 17.74 16.86 6.73
CA LYS A 182 19.18 16.63 6.83
C LYS A 182 19.96 17.77 6.16
N SER A 183 21.27 17.81 6.41
CA SER A 183 22.19 18.77 5.78
C SER A 183 22.36 18.47 4.28
N THR A 184 22.40 17.19 3.92
CA THR A 184 22.47 16.68 2.55
C THR A 184 21.39 15.62 2.33
N GLU A 185 20.69 15.69 1.20
CA GLU A 185 19.56 14.79 0.89
C GLU A 185 19.47 14.52 -0.61
N THR A 186 19.48 13.26 -1.03
CA THR A 186 19.19 12.90 -2.44
C THR A 186 17.69 12.68 -2.64
N ILE A 187 17.12 13.27 -3.71
CA ILE A 187 15.71 13.09 -4.10
C ILE A 187 15.55 12.06 -5.22
N PHE A 188 16.35 12.13 -6.27
CA PHE A 188 16.42 11.10 -7.30
C PHE A 188 17.80 11.09 -7.96
N THR A 189 18.16 9.95 -8.53
CA THR A 189 19.43 9.76 -9.23
C THR A 189 19.19 8.99 -10.52
N LEU A 190 19.73 9.47 -11.63
CA LEU A 190 19.94 8.72 -12.86
C LEU A 190 21.44 8.42 -12.98
N SER A 191 21.77 7.14 -13.04
CA SER A 191 23.13 6.67 -13.33
C SER A 191 23.20 6.13 -14.75
N ASP A 192 24.35 6.26 -15.41
CA ASP A 192 24.60 5.62 -16.71
C ASP A 192 24.75 4.09 -16.57
N ALA A 193 24.99 3.41 -17.69
CA ALA A 193 25.18 1.95 -17.73
C ALA A 193 26.43 1.47 -16.96
N SER A 194 27.41 2.35 -16.69
CA SER A 194 28.58 2.06 -15.85
C SER A 194 28.28 2.21 -14.35
N GLY A 195 27.09 2.73 -14.02
CA GLY A 195 26.68 3.06 -12.68
C GLY A 195 27.19 4.43 -12.22
N THR A 196 27.71 5.30 -13.09
CA THR A 196 28.12 6.67 -12.74
C THR A 196 26.92 7.60 -12.75
N SER A 197 26.75 8.45 -11.73
CA SER A 197 25.65 9.42 -11.73
C SER A 197 25.82 10.43 -12.85
N ILE A 198 24.74 10.67 -13.59
CA ILE A 198 24.70 11.62 -14.72
C ILE A 198 23.57 12.65 -14.56
N LEU A 199 22.60 12.41 -13.69
CA LEU A 199 21.61 13.41 -13.33
C LEU A 199 21.13 13.13 -11.90
N ALA A 200 21.06 14.15 -11.05
CA ALA A 200 20.48 14.03 -9.72
C ALA A 200 19.85 15.34 -9.26
N LEU A 201 18.77 15.25 -8.50
CA LEU A 201 18.27 16.36 -7.71
C LEU A 201 18.59 16.07 -6.25
N GLU A 202 19.32 16.99 -5.62
CA GLU A 202 19.80 16.81 -4.27
C GLU A 202 19.92 18.13 -3.53
N LYS A 203 19.90 18.06 -2.21
CA LYS A 203 20.31 19.12 -1.32
C LYS A 203 21.77 18.90 -0.94
N THR A 204 22.60 19.90 -1.14
CA THR A 204 24.00 19.92 -0.72
C THR A 204 24.22 21.00 0.35
N SER A 205 25.47 21.21 0.77
CA SER A 205 25.85 22.33 1.64
C SER A 205 25.57 23.71 1.02
N ARG A 206 25.36 23.79 -0.30
CA ARG A 206 25.03 25.02 -1.03
C ARG A 206 23.52 25.21 -1.25
N GLY A 207 22.69 24.32 -0.71
CA GLY A 207 21.25 24.31 -0.90
C GLY A 207 20.81 23.30 -1.97
N MET A 208 19.67 23.56 -2.61
CA MET A 208 19.15 22.66 -3.65
C MET A 208 19.96 22.78 -4.95
N GLU A 209 20.41 21.65 -5.49
CA GLU A 209 21.20 21.56 -6.71
C GLU A 209 20.65 20.48 -7.65
N LEU A 210 20.61 20.81 -8.94
CA LEU A 210 20.42 19.86 -10.02
C LEU A 210 21.80 19.52 -10.60
N PHE A 211 22.27 18.32 -10.33
CA PHE A 211 23.50 17.76 -10.87
C PHE A 211 23.21 17.23 -12.28
N ILE A 212 23.96 17.70 -13.28
CA ILE A 212 23.86 17.25 -14.68
C ILE A 212 25.27 16.90 -15.14
N ASP A 213 25.54 15.60 -15.23
CA ASP A 213 26.87 15.02 -15.44
C ASP A 213 27.86 15.72 -14.52
N SER A 214 28.96 16.28 -15.01
CA SER A 214 29.97 16.90 -14.15
C SER A 214 29.66 18.35 -13.74
N SER A 215 28.43 18.84 -13.95
CA SER A 215 28.01 20.22 -13.61
C SER A 215 26.97 20.28 -12.50
N TYR A 216 27.07 21.31 -11.66
CA TYR A 216 26.10 21.62 -10.61
C TYR A 216 25.31 22.88 -10.98
N CYS A 217 24.03 22.71 -11.23
CA CYS A 217 23.10 23.80 -11.46
C CYS A 217 22.34 24.08 -10.15
N SER A 218 22.79 25.07 -9.37
CA SER A 218 22.07 25.47 -8.15
C SER A 218 20.66 25.94 -8.51
N VAL A 219 19.63 25.27 -7.96
CA VAL A 219 18.21 25.62 -8.11
C VAL A 219 17.63 26.24 -6.84
N ASN A 220 18.48 26.53 -5.85
CA ASN A 220 18.09 27.01 -4.53
C ASN A 220 17.28 28.33 -4.55
N ASP A 221 17.53 29.20 -5.55
CA ASP A 221 16.77 30.46 -5.72
C ASP A 221 15.39 30.24 -6.40
N LEU A 222 15.21 29.08 -7.04
CA LEU A 222 13.95 28.69 -7.68
C LEU A 222 13.05 27.94 -6.69
N PHE A 223 13.66 27.07 -5.88
CA PHE A 223 13.02 26.24 -4.86
C PHE A 223 14.06 25.79 -3.83
N THR A 224 13.73 25.88 -2.55
CA THR A 224 14.66 25.59 -1.45
C THR A 224 14.22 24.37 -0.65
N SER A 225 15.13 23.78 0.12
CA SER A 225 14.79 22.67 1.02
C SER A 225 13.67 23.00 2.01
N SER A 226 13.44 24.28 2.37
CA SER A 226 12.34 24.68 3.25
C SER A 226 10.95 24.48 2.63
N ASP A 227 10.88 24.48 1.30
CA ASP A 227 9.62 24.37 0.56
C ASP A 227 9.10 22.93 0.54
N ILE A 228 9.96 21.93 0.83
CA ILE A 228 9.54 20.55 1.05
C ILE A 228 8.97 20.42 2.47
N THR A 229 7.66 20.46 2.60
CA THR A 229 6.96 20.32 3.89
C THR A 229 6.58 18.87 4.16
N SER A 230 5.82 18.61 5.23
CA SER A 230 5.17 17.32 5.48
C SER A 230 4.00 17.02 4.55
N ASP A 231 3.52 18.03 3.81
CA ASP A 231 2.39 17.91 2.91
C ASP A 231 2.89 17.52 1.51
N MET A 232 2.12 16.67 0.84
CA MET A 232 2.46 16.22 -0.51
C MET A 232 2.28 17.38 -1.49
N THR A 233 3.38 17.84 -2.09
CA THR A 233 3.36 19.02 -2.96
C THR A 233 3.95 18.72 -4.34
N PRO A 234 3.27 19.10 -5.45
CA PRO A 234 3.76 18.90 -6.80
C PRO A 234 4.89 19.87 -7.16
N ILE A 235 5.92 19.32 -7.78
CA ILE A 235 7.05 20.05 -8.35
C ILE A 235 7.39 19.47 -9.73
N CYS A 236 7.69 20.35 -10.68
CA CYS A 236 8.26 19.97 -11.96
C CYS A 236 9.59 20.68 -12.18
N LEU A 237 10.58 19.96 -12.71
CA LEU A 237 11.85 20.51 -13.16
C LEU A 237 12.02 20.27 -14.65
N THR A 238 12.49 21.28 -15.37
CA THR A 238 12.80 21.16 -16.80
C THR A 238 14.24 21.54 -17.07
N TRP A 239 14.85 20.92 -18.08
CA TRP A 239 16.17 21.31 -18.57
C TRP A 239 16.26 21.21 -20.09
N THR A 240 17.06 22.07 -20.72
CA THR A 240 17.43 21.96 -22.14
C THR A 240 18.93 22.17 -22.34
N LYS A 241 19.58 21.30 -23.12
CA LYS A 241 21.00 21.41 -23.50
C LYS A 241 21.29 22.66 -24.32
N SER A 242 20.43 22.99 -25.29
CA SER A 242 20.69 24.06 -26.27
C SER A 242 20.84 25.44 -25.64
N SER A 243 20.11 25.71 -24.56
CA SER A 243 20.17 26.97 -23.84
C SER A 243 20.76 26.84 -22.43
N GLY A 244 20.87 25.62 -21.89
CA GLY A 244 21.20 25.38 -20.49
C GLY A 244 20.12 25.87 -19.53
N LEU A 245 18.93 26.20 -20.01
CA LEU A 245 17.83 26.69 -19.20
C LEU A 245 17.34 25.58 -18.28
N VAL A 246 17.37 25.84 -16.98
CA VAL A 246 16.76 25.02 -15.93
C VAL A 246 15.57 25.81 -15.39
N ALA A 247 14.40 25.18 -15.35
CA ALA A 247 13.21 25.78 -14.76
C ALA A 247 12.60 24.87 -13.70
N VAL A 248 11.95 25.49 -12.71
CA VAL A 248 11.16 24.85 -11.68
C VAL A 248 9.75 25.43 -11.73
N TYR A 249 8.76 24.55 -11.76
CA TYR A 249 7.37 24.90 -11.55
C TYR A 249 6.92 24.34 -10.21
N PHE A 250 6.63 25.24 -9.27
CA PHE A 250 6.28 24.89 -7.90
C PHE A 250 5.27 25.91 -7.35
N GLY A 251 4.23 25.43 -6.66
CA GLY A 251 3.19 26.30 -6.09
C GLY A 251 2.49 27.20 -7.12
N GLY A 252 2.36 26.76 -8.38
CA GLY A 252 1.78 27.56 -9.47
C GLY A 252 2.72 28.60 -10.10
N HIS A 253 3.98 28.67 -9.64
CA HIS A 253 4.96 29.63 -10.14
C HIS A 253 6.02 28.97 -11.00
N TYR A 254 6.24 29.50 -12.20
CA TYR A 254 7.34 29.12 -13.08
C TYR A 254 8.53 30.04 -12.86
N ARG A 255 9.67 29.45 -12.46
CA ARG A 255 10.94 30.18 -12.25
C ARG A 255 12.04 29.49 -13.03
N ALA A 256 12.89 30.24 -13.70
CA ALA A 256 13.94 29.67 -14.54
C ALA A 256 15.26 30.44 -14.41
N LYS A 257 16.37 29.74 -14.64
CA LYS A 257 17.71 30.31 -14.74
C LYS A 257 18.55 29.56 -15.77
N THR A 258 19.60 30.20 -16.25
CA THR A 258 20.54 29.57 -17.18
C THR A 258 21.67 28.89 -16.41
N CYS A 259 21.92 27.63 -16.71
CA CYS A 259 23.07 26.86 -16.26
C CYS A 259 23.99 26.59 -17.45
N ALA A 260 24.83 27.56 -17.82
CA ALA A 260 25.64 27.51 -19.04
C ALA A 260 26.59 26.29 -19.07
N ALA A 261 27.14 25.89 -17.92
CA ALA A 261 28.01 24.72 -17.80
C ALA A 261 27.30 23.41 -18.22
N SER A 262 25.97 23.34 -18.14
CA SER A 262 25.21 22.14 -18.51
C SER A 262 25.11 21.90 -20.02
N GLN A 263 25.34 22.94 -20.85
CA GLN A 263 25.09 22.90 -22.30
C GLN A 263 25.98 21.91 -23.06
N VAL A 264 27.12 21.54 -22.47
CA VAL A 264 28.08 20.62 -23.10
C VAL A 264 27.70 19.16 -22.91
N TYR A 265 26.82 18.85 -21.94
CA TYR A 265 26.50 17.48 -21.57
C TYR A 265 25.29 16.94 -22.34
N THR A 266 25.25 15.62 -22.47
CA THR A 266 24.15 14.88 -23.08
C THR A 266 23.98 13.63 -22.26
N LEU A 267 22.78 13.40 -21.74
CA LEU A 267 22.54 12.25 -20.88
C LEU A 267 22.46 11.01 -21.77
N PRO A 268 23.36 10.03 -21.63
CA PRO A 268 23.35 8.83 -22.46
C PRO A 268 22.12 7.96 -22.21
N SER A 269 21.77 7.14 -23.21
CA SER A 269 20.70 6.15 -23.09
C SER A 269 21.10 4.97 -22.18
N GLY A 270 20.09 4.22 -21.72
CA GLY A 270 20.30 2.96 -21.01
C GLY A 270 20.75 3.12 -19.56
N GLY A 271 20.58 4.32 -19.00
CA GLY A 271 20.81 4.58 -17.58
C GLY A 271 19.73 3.99 -16.68
N ILE A 272 20.04 3.92 -15.38
CA ILE A 272 19.13 3.48 -14.32
C ILE A 272 18.68 4.70 -13.53
N LEU A 273 17.40 5.04 -13.65
CA LEU A 273 16.75 6.04 -12.82
C LEU A 273 16.20 5.40 -11.54
N GLN A 274 16.48 6.01 -10.40
CA GLN A 274 16.00 5.57 -9.10
C GLN A 274 15.56 6.73 -8.21
N LEU A 275 14.61 6.44 -7.33
CA LEU A 275 14.25 7.36 -6.26
C LEU A 275 15.37 7.36 -5.22
N ALA A 276 15.68 8.56 -4.72
CA ALA A 276 16.83 8.83 -3.89
C ALA A 276 18.13 8.35 -4.57
N GLY A 277 19.05 7.76 -3.80
CA GLY A 277 20.26 7.13 -4.34
C GLY A 277 21.52 7.92 -4.01
N LYS A 278 22.59 7.65 -4.75
CA LYS A 278 23.90 8.23 -4.44
C LYS A 278 24.03 9.72 -4.77
N GLY A 279 23.06 10.31 -5.45
CA GLY A 279 23.14 11.72 -5.85
C GLY A 279 24.35 11.94 -6.75
N SER A 280 25.10 13.01 -6.54
CA SER A 280 26.39 13.28 -7.21
C SER A 280 27.58 12.48 -6.67
N SER A 281 27.39 11.67 -5.62
CA SER A 281 28.48 10.90 -5.01
C SER A 281 28.90 9.70 -5.84
N SER A 282 30.19 9.33 -5.75
CA SER A 282 30.72 8.13 -6.40
C SER A 282 30.25 6.83 -5.71
N VAL A 283 29.95 6.89 -4.41
CA VAL A 283 29.53 5.77 -3.58
C VAL A 283 28.16 6.05 -2.98
N SER A 284 27.31 5.02 -2.91
CA SER A 284 26.05 5.10 -2.15
C SER A 284 26.35 5.11 -0.65
N VAL A 285 25.86 6.12 0.05
CA VAL A 285 25.98 6.22 1.51
C VAL A 285 24.61 6.02 2.11
N ASP A 286 24.51 5.07 3.04
CA ASP A 286 23.28 4.84 3.78
C ASP A 286 22.90 6.10 4.59
N ASP A 287 21.60 6.36 4.69
CA ASP A 287 20.99 7.48 5.40
C ASP A 287 21.29 8.90 4.83
N GLN A 288 21.84 9.02 3.62
CA GLN A 288 21.97 10.32 2.91
C GLN A 288 20.76 10.71 2.05
N ASN A 289 19.75 9.84 1.99
CA ASN A 289 18.54 10.09 1.21
C ASN A 289 17.55 10.98 1.98
N LEU A 290 16.68 11.67 1.24
CA LEU A 290 15.57 12.41 1.83
C LEU A 290 14.68 11.46 2.65
N ASP A 291 14.37 11.85 3.89
CA ASP A 291 13.42 11.12 4.73
C ASP A 291 12.01 11.61 4.45
N GLY A 292 11.20 10.80 3.75
CA GLY A 292 9.85 11.20 3.39
C GLY A 292 9.18 10.30 2.36
N PHE A 293 8.29 10.91 1.58
CA PHE A 293 7.46 10.24 0.59
C PHE A 293 7.60 10.88 -0.79
N MET A 294 7.52 10.05 -1.81
CA MET A 294 7.46 10.42 -3.22
C MET A 294 6.18 9.88 -3.84
N TYR A 295 5.56 10.65 -4.73
CA TYR A 295 4.37 10.26 -5.44
C TYR A 295 4.38 10.79 -6.89
N ASN A 296 3.70 10.08 -7.79
CA ASN A 296 3.43 10.51 -9.16
C ASN A 296 4.67 10.96 -9.98
N PHE A 297 5.79 10.26 -9.82
CA PHE A 297 7.02 10.56 -10.56
C PHE A 297 6.86 10.20 -12.04
N ARG A 298 7.06 11.21 -12.89
CA ARG A 298 6.90 11.14 -14.35
C ARG A 298 8.05 11.85 -15.06
N LEU A 299 8.48 11.31 -16.20
CA LEU A 299 9.59 11.82 -17.00
C LEU A 299 9.18 11.96 -18.47
N TRP A 300 9.48 13.12 -19.06
CA TRP A 300 9.37 13.42 -20.48
C TRP A 300 10.70 13.76 -21.13
N ASP A 301 10.83 13.48 -22.43
CA ASP A 301 12.04 13.70 -23.25
C ASP A 301 12.18 15.14 -23.80
N TYR A 302 11.30 16.04 -23.39
CA TYR A 302 11.33 17.46 -23.75
C TYR A 302 11.08 18.35 -22.52
N ALA A 303 11.55 19.59 -22.60
CA ALA A 303 11.27 20.61 -21.59
C ALA A 303 9.93 21.29 -21.89
N MET A 304 8.95 21.10 -21.02
CA MET A 304 7.63 21.71 -21.14
C MET A 304 7.73 23.23 -20.91
N PRO A 305 7.07 24.06 -21.73
CA PRO A 305 6.91 25.49 -21.44
C PRO A 305 5.89 25.70 -20.32
N TYR A 306 5.84 26.92 -19.76
CA TYR A 306 4.87 27.30 -18.72
C TYR A 306 3.42 26.95 -19.08
N SER A 307 2.99 27.23 -20.32
CA SER A 307 1.61 26.97 -20.75
C SER A 307 1.21 25.50 -20.60
N GLU A 308 2.15 24.58 -20.86
CA GLU A 308 1.91 23.15 -20.72
C GLU A 308 2.00 22.71 -19.26
N LEU A 309 3.00 23.18 -18.51
CA LEU A 309 3.14 22.90 -17.07
C LEU A 309 1.93 23.37 -16.25
N SER A 310 1.36 24.53 -16.60
CA SER A 310 0.18 25.07 -15.93
C SER A 310 -1.12 24.30 -16.21
N ALA A 311 -1.16 23.57 -17.32
CA ALA A 311 -2.28 22.72 -17.72
C ALA A 311 -2.04 21.24 -17.40
N LEU A 312 -0.87 20.88 -16.87
CA LEU A 312 -0.48 19.49 -16.65
C LEU A 312 -1.32 18.89 -15.52
N THR A 313 -2.16 17.94 -15.89
CA THR A 313 -2.96 17.19 -14.93
C THR A 313 -2.11 16.12 -14.27
N CYS A 314 -2.57 15.66 -13.11
CA CYS A 314 -1.85 14.66 -12.35
C CYS A 314 -1.89 13.27 -13.05
N ASP A 315 -2.94 12.99 -13.84
CA ASP A 315 -3.15 11.76 -14.62
C ASP A 315 -2.48 11.75 -15.99
N ALA A 316 -1.89 12.87 -16.41
CA ALA A 316 -1.08 12.91 -17.62
C ALA A 316 0.07 11.88 -17.56
N VAL A 317 0.28 11.18 -18.68
CA VAL A 317 1.21 10.06 -18.79
C VAL A 317 2.60 10.57 -19.19
N GLY A 318 3.62 10.19 -18.41
CA GLY A 318 5.02 10.42 -18.78
C GLY A 318 5.42 9.61 -20.02
N ASN A 319 6.05 10.25 -21.02
CA ASN A 319 6.37 9.56 -22.27
C ASN A 319 7.63 8.67 -22.20
N ILE A 320 8.48 8.85 -21.18
CA ILE A 320 9.59 7.92 -20.88
C ILE A 320 9.27 7.08 -19.64
N VAL A 321 8.90 7.73 -18.54
CA VAL A 321 8.57 7.06 -17.26
C VAL A 321 7.22 7.60 -16.78
N ASP A 322 6.28 6.70 -16.50
CA ASP A 322 5.02 7.03 -15.85
C ASP A 322 4.91 6.40 -14.46
N TRP A 323 4.04 6.95 -13.60
CA TRP A 323 3.77 6.42 -12.26
C TRP A 323 2.82 5.22 -12.30
N ASP A 324 3.29 4.14 -12.93
CA ASP A 324 2.56 2.89 -13.18
C ASP A 324 3.48 1.68 -12.91
N HIS A 325 2.93 0.59 -12.37
CA HIS A 325 3.69 -0.62 -12.00
C HIS A 325 4.50 -1.23 -13.16
N ARG A 326 4.13 -0.97 -14.42
CA ARG A 326 4.90 -1.41 -15.60
C ARG A 326 6.24 -0.70 -15.75
N PHE A 327 6.39 0.48 -15.16
CA PHE A 327 7.59 1.31 -15.27
C PHE A 327 8.53 1.20 -14.08
N TRP A 328 8.09 0.65 -12.95
CA TRP A 328 8.84 0.68 -11.70
C TRP A 328 9.04 -0.70 -11.08
N THR A 329 10.19 -0.90 -10.45
CA THR A 329 10.48 -1.99 -9.52
C THR A 329 10.52 -1.40 -8.11
N ILE A 330 9.41 -1.53 -7.37
CA ILE A 330 9.24 -1.00 -6.02
C ILE A 330 8.99 -2.19 -5.09
N PRO A 331 9.83 -2.42 -4.05
CA PRO A 331 9.50 -3.44 -3.05
C PRO A 331 8.24 -3.01 -2.30
N GLY A 332 7.27 -3.90 -2.15
CA GLY A 332 5.96 -3.55 -1.59
C GLY A 332 6.02 -2.92 -0.19
N SER A 333 7.04 -3.22 0.62
CA SER A 333 7.26 -2.57 1.93
C SER A 333 7.45 -1.04 1.87
N TYR A 334 7.70 -0.49 0.68
CA TYR A 334 7.85 0.95 0.46
C TYR A 334 6.57 1.62 -0.05
N THR A 335 5.58 0.87 -0.52
CA THR A 335 4.32 1.43 -1.03
C THR A 335 3.29 1.58 0.07
N GLN A 336 2.60 2.72 0.11
CA GLN A 336 1.50 2.99 1.03
C GLN A 336 0.31 3.56 0.26
N THR A 337 -0.85 2.94 0.38
CA THR A 337 -2.09 3.47 -0.20
C THR A 337 -2.52 4.73 0.54
N ASP A 338 -2.87 5.77 -0.20
CA ASP A 338 -3.32 7.04 0.38
C ASP A 338 -4.39 7.65 -0.53
N SER A 339 -5.57 7.88 0.06
CA SER A 339 -6.75 8.40 -0.66
C SER A 339 -6.69 9.92 -0.84
N THR A 340 -5.76 10.61 -0.18
CA THR A 340 -5.57 12.06 -0.27
C THR A 340 -4.65 12.49 -1.40
N LEU A 341 -4.03 11.53 -2.11
CA LEU A 341 -3.12 11.81 -3.21
C LEU A 341 -3.86 12.43 -4.40
N SER A 342 -3.19 13.30 -5.15
CA SER A 342 -3.82 14.13 -6.18
C SER A 342 -4.57 13.36 -7.27
N CYS A 343 -4.11 12.15 -7.63
CA CYS A 343 -4.78 11.26 -8.60
C CYS A 343 -5.36 10.00 -7.97
N SER A 344 -5.50 9.94 -6.65
CA SER A 344 -6.05 8.76 -6.01
C SER A 344 -7.50 8.59 -6.46
N THR A 345 -7.79 7.51 -7.16
CA THR A 345 -9.17 7.10 -7.40
C THR A 345 -9.58 6.24 -6.22
N ALA A 346 -10.64 6.64 -5.52
CA ALA A 346 -11.22 5.79 -4.49
C ALA A 346 -11.52 4.41 -5.08
N VAL A 347 -10.87 3.37 -4.57
CA VAL A 347 -11.37 2.00 -4.76
C VAL A 347 -12.72 2.00 -4.06
N ALA A 348 -13.80 1.70 -4.79
CA ALA A 348 -15.15 1.70 -4.23
C ALA A 348 -15.18 0.81 -2.98
N THR A 349 -15.11 1.44 -1.81
CA THR A 349 -15.33 0.79 -0.53
C THR A 349 -16.82 0.80 -0.32
N PHE A 350 -17.37 -0.39 -0.11
CA PHE A 350 -18.78 -0.55 0.18
C PHE A 350 -19.12 0.29 1.41
N SER A 351 -19.95 1.32 1.24
CA SER A 351 -20.60 1.99 2.35
C SER A 351 -21.89 1.21 2.59
N PRO A 352 -22.04 0.49 3.72
CA PRO A 352 -23.29 -0.21 3.99
C PRO A 352 -24.40 0.83 4.07
N GLY A 353 -25.44 0.65 3.27
CA GLY A 353 -26.67 1.41 3.38
C GLY A 353 -27.16 1.42 4.83
N THR A 354 -27.62 2.58 5.28
CA THR A 354 -28.10 2.86 6.63
C THR A 354 -29.11 1.81 7.11
N THR A 355 -28.65 0.91 7.96
CA THR A 355 -29.48 0.15 8.91
C THR A 355 -28.80 0.22 10.27
N ASP A 356 -29.59 0.55 11.29
CA ASP A 356 -29.15 0.83 12.65
C ASP A 356 -28.13 -0.19 13.18
N CYS A 357 -26.91 0.29 13.40
CA CYS A 357 -25.75 -0.39 13.98
C CYS A 357 -25.21 -1.62 13.23
N THR A 358 -24.08 -1.43 12.52
CA THR A 358 -23.35 -2.47 11.78
C THR A 358 -22.23 -3.16 12.59
N SER A 359 -22.22 -3.06 13.93
CA SER A 359 -21.16 -3.67 14.77
C SER A 359 -21.44 -5.16 15.08
N PRO A 360 -20.48 -6.08 14.89
CA PRO A 360 -20.71 -7.53 14.89
C PRO A 360 -20.70 -8.18 16.28
N GLY A 361 -21.31 -7.53 17.28
CA GLY A 361 -21.45 -8.07 18.65
C GLY A 361 -20.72 -7.31 19.74
N LEU A 362 -19.97 -6.25 19.41
CA LEU A 362 -19.40 -5.30 20.36
C LEU A 362 -20.36 -4.14 20.69
N GLY A 363 -21.49 -4.05 19.96
CA GLY A 363 -22.38 -2.89 19.98
C GLY A 363 -21.79 -1.67 19.27
N CYS A 364 -22.60 -0.64 19.06
CA CYS A 364 -22.16 0.66 18.54
C CYS A 364 -22.11 1.67 19.68
N PRO A 365 -21.02 1.72 20.47
CA PRO A 365 -20.95 2.62 21.61
C PRO A 365 -20.87 4.08 21.14
N GLY A 366 -21.60 4.97 21.79
CA GLY A 366 -21.58 6.41 21.49
C GLY A 366 -20.24 7.10 21.80
N ASN A 367 -19.33 6.43 22.51
CA ASN A 367 -17.98 6.91 22.85
C ASN A 367 -16.97 5.75 22.81
N VAL A 368 -15.75 6.02 22.36
CA VAL A 368 -14.62 5.07 22.38
C VAL A 368 -13.68 5.44 23.54
N THR A 369 -13.39 4.49 24.42
CA THR A 369 -12.52 4.71 25.59
C THR A 369 -11.10 4.23 25.28
N ALA A 370 -10.11 5.13 25.30
CA ALA A 370 -8.70 4.77 25.21
C ALA A 370 -8.04 4.81 26.59
N LYS A 371 -7.22 3.81 26.92
CA LYS A 371 -6.42 3.79 28.15
C LYS A 371 -5.01 4.29 27.83
N LEU A 372 -4.70 5.50 28.27
CA LEU A 372 -3.37 6.10 28.13
C LEU A 372 -2.59 5.87 29.43
N SER A 373 -1.38 5.30 29.29
CA SER A 373 -0.42 5.16 30.38
C SER A 373 0.60 6.28 30.29
N PHE A 374 0.50 7.25 31.19
CA PHE A 374 1.50 8.30 31.34
C PHE A 374 2.55 7.84 32.35
N ILE A 375 3.82 7.76 31.92
CA ILE A 375 4.95 7.61 32.83
C ILE A 375 5.37 9.02 33.23
N TRP A 376 5.06 9.39 34.47
CA TRP A 376 5.57 10.62 35.06
C TRP A 376 6.91 10.29 35.73
N ALA A 377 7.98 10.95 35.31
CA ALA A 377 9.21 10.98 36.09
C ALA A 377 9.02 12.01 37.21
N GLU A 378 8.76 11.54 38.43
CA GLU A 378 8.85 12.38 39.62
C GLU A 378 10.33 12.69 39.88
N TRP A 379 10.72 13.95 39.69
CA TRP A 379 12.05 14.42 40.10
C TRP A 379 12.00 14.72 41.59
N GLU A 380 12.73 13.96 42.40
CA GLU A 380 13.04 14.36 43.77
C GLU A 380 13.90 15.65 43.73
N LEU A 381 13.32 16.75 44.23
CA LEU A 381 14.02 18.01 44.44
C LEU A 381 15.03 17.86 45.58
N LEU A 382 16.30 17.62 45.28
CA LEU A 382 17.39 17.87 46.22
C LEU A 382 17.71 19.36 46.22
N ALA A 383 17.06 20.10 47.12
CA ALA A 383 17.41 21.47 47.43
C ALA A 383 18.71 21.49 48.27
N PHE A 384 19.84 21.82 47.66
CA PHE A 384 21.04 22.20 48.41
C PHE A 384 20.95 23.68 48.81
N LEU A 385 20.81 23.93 50.11
CA LEU A 385 21.00 25.25 50.70
C LEU A 385 22.50 25.57 50.72
N ASN A 386 22.96 26.44 49.80
CA ASN A 386 24.03 27.37 50.11
C ASN A 386 24.02 28.59 49.16
N GLY A 387 23.67 29.74 49.74
CA GLY A 387 24.10 31.07 49.31
C GLY A 387 23.92 31.48 47.85
N ASN A 388 22.74 32.05 47.54
CA ASN A 388 22.50 33.03 46.47
C ASN A 388 23.06 32.73 45.06
N ARG A 389 22.30 31.92 44.28
CA ARG A 389 21.86 32.16 42.88
C ARG A 389 21.33 30.85 42.29
N ILE A 390 20.05 30.82 41.90
CA ILE A 390 19.45 29.68 41.17
C ILE A 390 19.95 29.73 39.71
N LYS A 391 20.72 28.74 39.28
CA LYS A 391 20.99 28.46 37.86
C LYS A 391 20.20 27.23 37.45
N MET A 392 19.22 27.41 36.56
CA MET A 392 18.61 26.28 35.85
C MET A 392 19.57 25.81 34.76
N ILE A 393 20.00 24.55 34.81
CA ILE A 393 20.64 23.87 33.70
C ILE A 393 19.73 22.69 33.35
N GLY A 394 18.96 22.83 32.27
CA GLY A 394 18.26 21.70 31.66
C GLY A 394 19.22 20.98 30.72
N LEU A 395 19.57 19.73 31.04
CA LEU A 395 20.15 18.80 30.08
C LEU A 395 18.99 18.00 29.46
N LEU A 396 18.73 18.18 28.17
CA LEU A 396 17.88 17.26 27.41
C LEU A 396 18.71 16.01 27.05
N LEU A 397 18.13 14.83 27.27
CA LEU A 397 18.44 13.61 26.51
C LEU A 397 17.19 13.22 25.74
#